data_AF-A0A815FLH7-F1
#
_entry.id   AF-A0A815FLH7-F1
#
_cell.length_a   1.000
_cell.length_b   1.000
_cell.length_c   1.000
_cell.angle_alpha   90.00
_cell.angle_beta   90.00
_cell.angle_gamma   90.00
#
_symmetry.space_group_name_H-M   'P 1'
#
loop_
_entity.id
_entity.type
_entity.pdbx_description
1 polymer ?
#
loop_
_entity_poly.entity_id
_entity_poly.type
_entity_poly.pdbx_seq_one_letter_code
_entity_poly.pdbx_strand_id
1 'polypeptide(L)'
;MTNSYNSNSPPQMRAIELSILSIQRAIEVLDLSSLPSTQPLIIADFDLSHGFNSMYAMKRRLVLVINNNLSTNNWTILFDLLNKDTNYKWSIIL
;
A
#
# COMPACT_ATOMS: atom_id res chain seq x y z
N MET A 1 -21.23 0.65 -14.50
CA MET A 1 -21.55 0.24 -13.11
C MET A 1 -20.27 -0.26 -12.46
N THR A 2 -19.52 0.59 -11.76
CA THR A 2 -18.15 0.26 -11.29
C THR A 2 -17.82 1.01 -9.99
N ASN A 3 -18.68 0.87 -8.97
CA ASN A 3 -18.50 1.50 -7.64
C ASN A 3 -18.63 0.49 -6.48
N SER A 4 -18.39 -0.81 -6.67
CA SER A 4 -18.78 -1.79 -5.63
C SER A 4 -17.70 -2.11 -4.58
N TYR A 5 -16.40 -2.02 -4.88
CA TYR A 5 -15.39 -2.46 -3.90
C TYR A 5 -15.08 -1.39 -2.85
N ASN A 6 -14.60 -0.22 -3.25
CA ASN A 6 -14.15 0.83 -2.31
C ASN A 6 -15.29 1.34 -1.42
N SER A 7 -16.52 1.36 -1.93
CA SER A 7 -17.70 1.79 -1.18
C SER A 7 -18.23 0.73 -0.20
N ASN A 8 -17.84 -0.54 -0.37
CA ASN A 8 -18.27 -1.66 0.47
C ASN A 8 -17.11 -2.38 1.18
N SER A 9 -15.91 -1.81 1.16
CA SER A 9 -14.75 -2.29 1.91
C SER A 9 -14.63 -1.89 3.40
N PRO A 10 -15.60 -1.23 4.09
CA PRO A 10 -15.46 -0.91 5.52
C PRO A 10 -15.14 -2.11 6.44
N PRO A 11 -15.71 -3.32 6.24
CA PRO A 11 -15.34 -4.48 7.05
C PRO A 11 -13.86 -4.86 6.91
N GLN A 12 -13.32 -4.82 5.69
CA GLN A 12 -11.91 -5.09 5.40
C GLN A 12 -11.01 -4.00 6.01
N MET A 13 -11.46 -2.75 6.01
CA MET A 13 -10.73 -1.63 6.62
C MET A 13 -10.52 -1.86 8.14
N ARG A 14 -11.52 -2.41 8.83
CA ARG A 14 -11.40 -2.71 10.27
C ARG A 14 -10.40 -3.84 10.57
N ALA A 15 -10.32 -4.85 9.70
CA ALA A 15 -9.29 -5.89 9.81
C ALA A 15 -7.87 -5.31 9.59
N ILE A 16 -7.75 -4.33 8.68
CA ILE A 16 -6.51 -3.61 8.44
C ILE A 16 -6.11 -2.76 9.64
N GLU A 17 -7.05 -2.04 10.25
CA GLU A 17 -6.79 -1.24 11.46
C GLU A 17 -6.15 -2.08 12.59
N LEU A 18 -6.63 -3.31 12.79
CA LEU A 18 -6.06 -4.25 13.76
C LEU A 18 -4.66 -4.74 13.36
N SER A 19 -4.40 -4.86 12.06
CA SER A 19 -3.14 -5.39 11.52
C SER A 19 -2.04 -4.33 11.40
N ILE A 20 -2.39 -3.04 11.32
CA ILE A 20 -1.43 -1.93 11.18
C ILE A 20 -0.39 -1.95 12.31
N LEU A 21 -0.78 -2.20 13.55
CA LEU A 21 0.16 -2.25 14.68
C LEU A 21 1.18 -3.39 14.53
N SER A 22 0.73 -4.54 14.01
CA SER A 22 1.59 -5.69 13.77
C SER A 22 2.57 -5.42 12.63
N ILE A 23 2.10 -4.78 11.54
CA ILE A 23 2.96 -4.34 10.43
C ILE A 23 4.00 -3.33 10.92
N GLN A 24 3.59 -2.35 11.71
CA GLN A 24 4.51 -1.36 12.29
C GLN A 24 5.57 -2.04 13.16
N ARG A 25 5.15 -2.98 14.02
CA ARG A 25 6.08 -3.70 14.89
C ARG A 25 7.04 -4.57 14.09
N ALA A 26 6.57 -5.24 13.04
CA ALA A 26 7.41 -6.04 12.15
C ALA A 26 8.49 -5.16 11.50
N ILE A 27 8.14 -3.97 11.02
CA ILE A 27 9.11 -3.05 10.41
C ILE A 27 10.14 -2.56 11.44
N GLU A 28 9.72 -2.26 12.67
CA GLU A 28 10.63 -1.78 13.73
C GLU A 28 11.68 -2.80 14.16
N VAL A 29 11.40 -4.09 14.04
CA VAL A 29 12.33 -5.16 14.40
C VAL A 29 13.18 -5.64 13.22
N LEU A 30 12.95 -5.10 12.00
CA LEU A 30 13.84 -5.35 10.88
C LEU A 30 15.21 -4.75 11.19
N ASP A 31 16.23 -5.60 11.15
CA ASP A 31 17.61 -5.13 11.19
C ASP A 31 17.97 -4.51 9.83
N LEU A 32 17.93 -3.18 9.78
CA LEU A 32 18.31 -2.41 8.60
C LEU A 32 19.79 -2.01 8.63
N SER A 33 20.55 -2.38 9.67
CA SER A 33 21.94 -1.93 9.84
C SER A 33 22.88 -2.49 8.76
N SER A 34 22.52 -3.63 8.17
CA SER A 34 23.26 -4.26 7.07
C SER A 34 22.88 -3.74 5.68
N LEU A 35 21.88 -2.86 5.56
CA LEU A 35 21.43 -2.33 4.27
C LEU A 35 22.22 -1.06 3.90
N PRO A 36 22.60 -0.87 2.62
CA PRO A 36 23.17 0.39 2.17
C PRO A 36 22.22 1.56 2.45
N SER A 37 22.73 2.67 2.98
CA SER A 37 21.92 3.86 3.30
C SER A 37 21.24 4.51 2.09
N THR A 38 21.69 4.16 0.88
CA THR A 38 21.12 4.60 -0.40
C THR A 38 19.95 3.73 -0.86
N GLN A 39 19.75 2.55 -0.26
CA GLN A 39 18.69 1.63 -0.65
C GLN A 39 17.41 1.94 0.13
N PRO A 40 16.29 2.25 -0.55
CA PRO A 40 15.02 2.47 0.13
C PRO A 40 14.52 1.16 0.74
N LEU A 41 13.84 1.26 1.89
CA LEU A 41 13.00 0.16 2.36
C LEU A 41 11.87 -0.06 1.33
N ILE A 42 11.71 -1.30 0.89
CA ILE A 42 10.68 -1.71 -0.05
C ILE A 42 9.63 -2.52 0.71
N ILE A 43 8.37 -2.15 0.56
CA ILE A 43 7.24 -2.94 1.04
C ILE A 43 6.44 -3.40 -0.18
N ALA A 44 6.28 -4.72 -0.34
CA ALA A 44 5.44 -5.29 -1.38
C ALA A 44 4.04 -5.55 -0.83
N ASP A 45 3.02 -5.01 -1.49
CA ASP A 45 1.61 -5.29 -1.21
C ASP A 45 1.05 -6.24 -2.25
N PHE A 46 0.70 -7.44 -1.80
CA PHE A 46 0.18 -8.52 -2.64
C PHE A 46 -1.36 -8.52 -2.57
N ASP A 47 -2.00 -8.62 -3.73
CA ASP A 47 -3.46 -8.68 -3.88
C ASP A 47 -4.21 -7.42 -3.44
N LEU A 48 -3.65 -6.24 -3.74
CA LEU A 48 -4.16 -4.92 -3.30
C LEU A 48 -5.60 -4.57 -3.75
N SER A 49 -6.19 -5.38 -4.64
CA SER A 49 -7.45 -5.08 -5.34
C SER A 49 -7.40 -3.68 -6.00
N HIS A 50 -8.28 -2.75 -5.62
CA HIS A 50 -8.25 -1.36 -6.11
C HIS A 50 -7.37 -0.41 -5.29
N GLY A 51 -6.73 -0.88 -4.21
CA GLY A 51 -5.71 -0.13 -3.47
C GLY A 51 -6.20 0.85 -2.39
N PHE A 52 -7.51 1.06 -2.22
CA PHE A 52 -8.03 1.98 -1.19
C PHE A 52 -7.53 1.61 0.22
N ASN A 53 -7.63 0.33 0.54
CA ASN A 53 -7.21 -0.27 1.80
C ASN A 53 -5.67 -0.25 1.98
N SER A 54 -4.96 -0.54 0.89
CA SER A 54 -3.49 -0.51 0.83
C SER A 54 -2.94 0.88 1.11
N MET A 55 -3.54 1.91 0.50
CA MET A 55 -3.18 3.29 0.76
C MET A 55 -3.38 3.66 2.24
N TYR A 56 -4.49 3.22 2.86
CA TYR A 56 -4.74 3.46 4.28
C TYR A 56 -3.66 2.82 5.17
N ALA A 57 -3.24 1.59 4.88
CA ALA A 57 -2.22 0.88 5.64
C ALA A 57 -0.82 1.51 5.48
N MET A 58 -0.46 1.96 4.27
CA MET A 58 0.91 2.34 3.91
C MET A 58 1.23 3.84 4.05
N LYS A 59 0.22 4.71 4.17
CA LYS A 59 0.37 6.19 4.20
C LYS A 59 1.28 6.74 5.32
N ARG A 60 1.65 5.93 6.31
CA ARG A 60 2.36 6.40 7.51
C ARG A 60 3.89 6.47 7.40
N ARG A 61 4.54 6.10 6.28
CA ARG A 61 6.01 6.16 6.13
C ARG A 61 6.48 6.47 4.69
N LEU A 62 7.69 7.04 4.57
CA LEU A 62 8.43 7.19 3.31
C LEU A 62 9.05 5.84 2.92
N VAL A 63 8.28 5.02 2.23
CA VAL A 63 8.65 3.67 1.78
C VAL A 63 8.29 3.53 0.31
N LEU A 64 9.13 2.81 -0.45
CA LEU A 64 8.75 2.43 -1.80
C LEU A 64 7.77 1.27 -1.70
N VAL A 65 6.53 1.49 -2.13
CA VAL A 65 5.49 0.45 -2.13
C VAL A 65 5.35 -0.14 -3.53
N ILE A 66 5.57 -1.45 -3.65
CA ILE A 66 5.30 -2.19 -4.89
C ILE A 66 3.90 -2.80 -4.77
N ASN A 67 2.98 -2.30 -5.60
CA ASN A 67 1.60 -2.77 -5.66
C ASN A 67 1.51 -3.93 -6.68
N ASN A 68 1.17 -5.13 -6.24
CA ASN A 68 1.10 -6.32 -7.08
C ASN A 68 -0.31 -6.93 -7.14
N ASN A 69 -0.82 -7.16 -8.34
CA ASN A 69 -2.09 -7.83 -8.60
C ASN A 69 -2.07 -8.50 -9.98
N LEU A 70 -3.12 -9.26 -10.30
CA LEU A 70 -3.35 -9.85 -11.61
C LEU A 70 -3.36 -8.78 -12.72
N SER A 71 -2.93 -9.18 -13.92
CA SER A 71 -2.90 -8.30 -15.10
C SER A 71 -4.29 -7.78 -15.51
N THR A 72 -5.35 -8.46 -15.08
CA THR A 72 -6.75 -8.08 -15.33
C THR A 72 -7.30 -7.06 -14.34
N ASN A 73 -6.52 -6.66 -13.32
CA ASN A 73 -6.97 -5.68 -12.33
C ASN A 73 -7.17 -4.29 -12.94
N ASN A 74 -8.08 -3.50 -12.37
CA ASN A 74 -8.31 -2.12 -12.81
C ASN A 74 -7.31 -1.16 -12.14
N TRP A 75 -6.11 -1.09 -12.72
CA TRP A 75 -5.03 -0.23 -12.23
C TRP A 75 -5.33 1.26 -12.31
N THR A 76 -6.23 1.70 -13.20
CA THR A 76 -6.62 3.11 -13.32
C THR A 76 -7.20 3.64 -12.01
N ILE A 77 -8.00 2.84 -11.30
CA ILE A 77 -8.59 3.24 -10.02
C ILE A 77 -7.50 3.49 -8.98
N LEU A 78 -6.48 2.62 -8.91
CA LEU A 78 -5.33 2.82 -8.02
C LEU A 78 -4.62 4.13 -8.35
N PHE A 79 -4.28 4.36 -9.62
CA PHE A 79 -3.55 5.58 -10.03
C PHE A 79 -4.37 6.85 -9.78
N ASP A 80 -5.69 6.83 -9.99
CA ASP A 80 -6.58 7.94 -9.67
C ASP A 80 -6.59 8.25 -8.17
N LEU A 81 -6.54 7.23 -7.31
CA LEU A 81 -6.46 7.41 -5.86
C LEU A 81 -5.10 7.99 -5.45
N LEU A 82 -4.01 7.44 -5.98
CA LEU A 82 -2.64 7.90 -5.71
C LEU A 82 -2.43 9.36 -6.13
N ASN A 83 -2.96 9.76 -7.29
CA ASN A 83 -2.87 11.14 -7.78
C ASN A 83 -3.64 12.15 -6.92
N LYS A 84 -4.68 11.72 -6.20
CA LYS A 84 -5.47 12.58 -5.32
C LYS A 84 -4.81 12.80 -3.96
N ASP A 85 -3.88 11.95 -3.55
CA ASP A 85 -3.23 12.01 -2.25
C ASP A 85 -1.81 12.58 -2.35
N THR A 86 -1.68 13.90 -2.26
CA THR A 86 -0.40 14.62 -2.38
C THR A 86 0.63 14.25 -1.31
N ASN A 87 0.20 13.61 -0.23
CA ASN A 87 1.10 13.12 0.83
C ASN A 87 1.67 11.74 0.52
N TYR A 88 1.13 11.04 -0.48
CA TYR A 88 1.58 9.72 -0.87
C TYR A 88 2.57 9.81 -2.04
N LYS A 89 3.84 9.51 -1.78
CA LYS A 89 4.86 9.48 -2.83
C LYS A 89 4.90 8.09 -3.48
N TRP A 90 4.76 8.03 -4.80
CA TRP A 90 4.75 6.78 -5.56
C TRP A 90 5.55 6.91 -6.86
N SER A 91 5.93 5.78 -7.45
CA SER A 91 6.65 5.71 -8.73
C SER A 91 6.29 4.40 -9.43
N ILE A 92 6.28 4.38 -10.76
CA ILE A 92 6.08 3.16 -11.56
C ILE A 92 7.45 2.60 -11.90
N ILE A 93 7.65 1.31 -11.63
CA ILE A 93 8.78 0.54 -12.15
C ILE A 93 8.21 -0.32 -13.28
N LEU A 94 8.68 -0.09 -14.51
CA LEU A 94 8.31 -0.83 -15.71
C LEU A 94 9.29 -1.98 -15.96
#